data_AF-A0A9W8TZF3-F1
#
_entry.id   AF-A0A9W8TZF3-F1
#
_cell.length_a   1.000
_cell.length_b   1.000
_cell.length_c   1.000
_cell.angle_alpha   90.00
_cell.angle_beta   90.00
_cell.angle_gamma   90.00
#
_symmetry.space_group_name_H-M   'P 1'
#
loop_
_entity.id
_entity.type
_entity.pdbx_description
1 polymer ?
#
loop_
_entity_poly.entity_id
_entity_poly.type
_entity_poly.pdbx_seq_one_letter_code
_entity_poly.pdbx_strand_id
1 'polypeptide(L)'
;GVIERKHYDLRESLLKAANGDEHHWSPTAHSVFWAERVTHRRSTGASPYFLSHGVHPLLPLDVLEATFLLPPPDSVLTTTDLLARRARELQK
;
A
#
# COMPACT_ATOMS: atom_id res chain seq x y z
N GLY A 1 6.28 -16.71 11.38
CA GLY A 1 7.59 -16.01 11.36
C GLY A 1 7.50 -14.61 10.75
N VAL A 2 8.59 -13.83 10.80
CA VAL A 2 8.64 -12.44 10.26
C VAL A 2 8.33 -12.42 8.75
N ILE A 3 8.85 -13.40 8.01
CA ILE A 3 8.65 -13.55 6.56
C ILE A 3 7.19 -13.93 6.26
N GLU A 4 6.67 -14.96 6.93
CA GLU A 4 5.29 -15.45 6.71
C GLU A 4 4.24 -14.37 6.96
N ARG A 5 4.37 -13.58 8.04
CA ARG A 5 3.42 -12.51 8.34
C ARG A 5 3.42 -11.45 7.23
N LYS A 6 4.59 -11.12 6.68
CA LYS A 6 4.71 -10.17 5.57
C LYS A 6 4.10 -10.71 4.28
N HIS A 7 4.33 -11.98 3.97
CA HIS A 7 3.68 -12.63 2.84
C HIS A 7 2.16 -12.67 2.98
N TYR A 8 1.66 -12.93 4.19
CA TYR A 8 0.23 -12.89 4.48
C TYR A 8 -0.38 -11.50 4.23
N ASP A 9 0.22 -10.45 4.81
CA ASP A 9 -0.24 -9.07 4.62
C ASP A 9 -0.25 -8.67 3.13
N LEU A 10 0.76 -9.10 2.37
CA LEU A 10 0.86 -8.84 0.94
C LEU A 10 -0.24 -9.56 0.16
N ARG A 11 -0.47 -10.85 0.42
CA ARG A 11 -1.55 -11.60 -0.23
C ARG A 11 -2.92 -10.98 0.05
N GLU A 12 -3.20 -10.66 1.31
CA GLU A 12 -4.47 -10.05 1.70
C GLU A 12 -4.68 -8.69 1.05
N SER A 13 -3.62 -7.87 0.97
CA SER A 13 -3.71 -6.57 0.30
C SER A 13 -3.91 -6.68 -1.22
N LEU A 14 -3.34 -7.70 -1.88
CA LEU A 14 -3.60 -7.99 -3.29
C LEU A 14 -5.08 -8.30 -3.56
N LEU A 15 -5.67 -9.20 -2.76
CA LEU A 15 -7.09 -9.55 -2.87
C LEU A 15 -7.99 -8.36 -2.58
N LYS A 16 -7.69 -7.61 -1.52
CA LYS A 16 -8.45 -6.39 -1.18
C LYS A 16 -8.35 -5.32 -2.26
N ALA A 17 -7.17 -5.12 -2.86
CA ALA A 17 -7.00 -4.19 -3.96
C ALA A 17 -7.83 -4.60 -5.19
N ALA A 18 -7.95 -5.91 -5.45
CA ALA A 18 -8.78 -6.51 -6.50
C ALA A 18 -10.27 -6.63 -6.13
N ASN A 19 -10.76 -5.89 -5.13
CA ASN A 19 -12.15 -5.94 -4.66
C ASN A 19 -12.63 -7.34 -4.22
N GLY A 20 -11.70 -8.19 -3.77
CA GLY A 20 -11.98 -9.57 -3.37
C GLY A 20 -12.01 -10.57 -4.52
N ASP A 21 -11.74 -10.15 -5.76
CA ASP A 21 -11.70 -11.05 -6.91
C ASP A 21 -10.33 -11.75 -7.04
N GLU A 22 -10.32 -13.05 -6.75
CA GLU A 22 -9.13 -13.89 -6.85
C GLU A 22 -8.62 -14.07 -8.29
N HIS A 23 -9.42 -13.79 -9.32
CA HIS A 23 -8.99 -13.91 -10.71
C HIS A 23 -8.31 -12.64 -11.23
N HIS A 24 -8.48 -11.51 -10.55
CA HIS A 24 -8.03 -10.19 -11.00
C HIS A 24 -6.97 -9.55 -10.09
N TRP A 25 -6.25 -10.33 -9.28
CA TRP A 25 -5.16 -9.79 -8.45
C TRP A 25 -3.92 -9.38 -9.28
N SER A 26 -3.68 -10.01 -10.43
CA SER A 26 -2.44 -9.80 -11.19
C SER A 26 -2.23 -8.34 -11.65
N PRO A 27 -3.25 -7.65 -12.20
CA PRO A 27 -3.12 -6.23 -12.56
C PRO A 27 -2.83 -5.30 -11.37
N THR A 28 -3.28 -5.66 -10.15
CA THR A 28 -3.08 -4.83 -8.95
C THR A 28 -1.72 -5.04 -8.29
N ALA A 29 -0.98 -6.07 -8.71
CA ALA A 29 0.26 -6.50 -8.06
C ALA A 29 1.30 -5.39 -8.00
N HIS A 30 1.58 -4.73 -9.13
CA HIS A 30 2.56 -3.65 -9.18
C HIS A 30 2.23 -2.51 -8.21
N SER A 31 0.96 -2.10 -8.14
CA SER A 31 0.49 -1.04 -7.26
C SER A 31 0.61 -1.42 -5.78
N VAL A 32 0.28 -2.67 -5.42
CA VAL A 32 0.44 -3.18 -4.04
C VAL A 32 1.90 -3.28 -3.63
N PHE A 33 2.78 -3.80 -4.51
CA PHE A 33 4.22 -3.85 -4.22
C PHE A 33 4.82 -2.46 -4.05
N TRP A 34 4.40 -1.49 -4.87
CA TRP A 34 4.82 -0.11 -4.71
C TRP A 34 4.33 0.45 -3.38
N ALA A 35 3.04 0.30 -3.07
CA ALA A 35 2.43 0.72 -1.81
C ALA A 35 3.18 0.14 -0.59
N GLU A 36 3.54 -1.14 -0.60
CA GLU A 36 4.28 -1.78 0.51
C GLU A 36 5.65 -1.14 0.72
N ARG A 37 6.40 -0.91 -0.38
CA ARG A 37 7.75 -0.32 -0.32
C ARG A 37 7.75 1.11 0.17
N VAL A 38 6.73 1.89 -0.18
CA VAL A 38 6.64 3.31 0.20
C VAL A 38 5.92 3.51 1.54
N THR A 39 5.31 2.46 2.10
CA THR A 39 4.62 2.52 3.40
C THR A 39 5.59 2.32 4.56
N HIS A 40 5.44 3.15 5.56
CA HIS A 40 6.26 3.13 6.76
C HIS A 40 6.01 1.86 7.57
N ARG A 41 7.07 1.20 8.04
CA ARG A 41 6.96 0.00 8.86
C ARG A 41 7.11 0.36 10.34
N ARG A 42 6.19 -0.12 11.18
CA ARG A 42 6.23 0.10 12.64
C ARG A 42 7.52 -0.42 13.29
N SER A 43 8.09 -1.50 12.77
CA SER A 43 9.30 -2.13 13.33
C SER A 43 10.56 -1.33 13.09
N THR A 44 10.65 -0.57 12.00
CA THR A 44 11.85 0.16 11.60
C THR A 44 11.71 1.67 11.73
N GLY A 45 10.49 2.19 11.88
CA GLY A 45 10.27 3.64 11.85
C GLY A 45 10.69 4.26 10.51
N ALA A 46 10.64 3.49 9.42
CA ALA A 46 10.96 3.95 8.07
C ALA A 46 10.25 3.08 7.01
N SER A 47 10.09 3.59 5.79
CA SER A 47 9.63 2.77 4.66
C SER A 47 10.78 1.93 4.10
N PRO A 48 10.53 0.72 3.57
CA PRO A 48 11.55 -0.06 2.88
C PRO A 48 12.29 0.73 1.80
N TYR A 49 11.56 1.55 1.04
CA TYR A 49 12.13 2.41 0.01
C TYR A 49 13.20 3.35 0.59
N PHE A 50 12.89 4.04 1.68
CA PHE A 50 13.82 4.93 2.36
C PHE A 50 15.04 4.17 2.89
N LEU A 51 14.83 3.01 3.51
CA LEU A 51 15.93 2.18 4.02
C LEU A 51 16.88 1.71 2.91
N SER A 52 16.35 1.46 1.71
CA SER A 52 17.14 1.00 0.57
C SER A 52 17.83 2.12 -0.20
N HIS A 53 17.23 3.32 -0.28
CA HIS A 53 17.70 4.40 -1.17
C HIS A 53 18.17 5.66 -0.43
N GLY A 54 17.91 5.78 0.87
CA GLY A 54 18.23 6.98 1.67
C GLY A 54 17.38 8.21 1.36
N VAL A 55 16.36 8.09 0.51
CA VAL A 55 15.48 9.19 0.10
C VAL A 55 14.01 8.80 0.23
N HIS A 56 13.15 9.78 0.50
CA HIS A 56 11.71 9.53 0.61
C HIS A 56 11.09 9.31 -0.78
N PRO A 57 10.17 8.33 -0.92
CA PRO A 57 9.48 8.12 -2.19
C PRO A 57 8.49 9.26 -2.46
N LEU A 58 8.34 9.62 -3.73
CA LEU A 58 7.25 10.49 -4.15
C LEU A 58 5.93 9.71 -4.06
N LEU A 59 5.00 10.22 -3.26
CA LEU A 59 3.67 9.66 -3.13
C LEU A 59 2.74 10.27 -4.18
N PRO A 60 1.77 9.50 -4.71
CA PRO A 60 0.67 10.06 -5.49
C PRO A 60 -0.19 10.94 -4.57
N LEU A 61 0.13 12.24 -4.54
CA LEU A 61 -0.61 13.26 -3.83
C LEU A 61 -1.31 14.12 -4.90
N ASP A 62 -2.58 14.41 -4.70
CA ASP A 62 -3.22 15.47 -5.47
C ASP A 62 -2.67 16.81 -4.96
N VAL A 63 -1.86 17.48 -5.77
CA VAL A 63 -1.22 18.75 -5.42
C VAL A 63 -2.23 19.89 -5.39
N LEU A 64 -3.31 19.81 -6.17
CA LEU A 64 -4.31 20.86 -6.28
C LEU A 64 -5.23 20.87 -5.06
N GLU A 65 -5.67 19.69 -4.63
CA GLU A 65 -6.55 19.59 -3.46
C GLU A 65 -5.79 19.39 -2.15
N ALA A 66 -4.47 19.12 -2.21
CA ALA A 66 -3.65 18.70 -1.07
C ALA A 66 -4.23 17.50 -0.30
N THR A 67 -5.08 16.72 -0.98
CA THR A 67 -5.79 15.56 -0.44
C THR A 67 -5.29 14.26 -1.06
N PHE A 68 -5.59 13.15 -0.40
CA PHE A 68 -5.44 11.83 -0.99
C PHE A 68 -6.50 11.62 -2.07
N LEU A 69 -6.18 10.88 -3.14
CA LEU A 69 -7.07 10.56 -4.29
C LEU A 69 -8.29 9.67 -3.94
N LEU A 70 -8.51 9.42 -2.66
CA LEU A 70 -9.60 8.64 -2.09
C LEU A 70 -10.18 9.35 -0.86
N PRO A 71 -11.51 9.22 -0.63
CA PRO A 71 -12.16 9.79 0.54
C PRO A 71 -11.50 9.28 1.82
N PRO A 72 -11.42 10.11 2.88
CA PRO A 72 -10.78 9.73 4.13
C PRO A 72 -11.39 8.44 4.68
N PRO A 73 -10.59 7.58 5.33
CA PRO A 73 -11.10 6.33 5.87
C PRO A 73 -12.04 6.61 7.05
N ASP A 74 -13.16 5.87 7.11
CA ASP A 74 -14.15 6.01 8.19
C ASP A 74 -13.67 5.46 9.54
N SER A 75 -12.60 4.65 9.53
CA SER A 75 -12.04 4.01 10.72
C SER A 75 -10.53 3.77 10.59
N VAL A 76 -9.91 3.34 11.70
CA VAL A 76 -8.49 2.99 11.72
C VAL A 76 -8.26 1.79 10.80
N LEU A 77 -7.42 1.99 9.77
CA LEU A 77 -7.12 0.96 8.79
C LEU A 77 -6.17 -0.10 9.34
N THR A 78 -6.44 -1.36 9.00
CA THR A 78 -5.45 -2.41 9.14
C THR A 78 -4.32 -2.20 8.14
N THR A 79 -3.17 -2.85 8.33
CA THR A 79 -2.05 -2.77 7.37
C THR A 79 -2.50 -3.18 5.97
N THR A 80 -3.30 -4.24 5.85
CA THR A 80 -3.73 -4.76 4.55
C THR A 80 -4.75 -3.83 3.87
N ASP A 81 -5.64 -3.19 4.64
CA ASP A 81 -6.55 -2.17 4.12
C ASP A 81 -5.81 -0.92 3.67
N LEU A 82 -4.82 -0.47 4.44
CA LEU A 82 -3.98 0.68 4.08
C LEU A 82 -3.22 0.44 2.78
N LEU A 83 -2.63 -0.75 2.62
CA LEU A 83 -1.92 -1.13 1.39
C LEU A 83 -2.87 -1.21 0.19
N ALA A 84 -4.04 -1.83 0.36
CA ALA A 84 -5.05 -1.91 -0.69
C ALA A 84 -5.58 -0.52 -1.09
N ARG A 85 -5.83 0.36 -0.12
CA ARG A 85 -6.26 1.74 -0.36
C ARG A 85 -5.22 2.51 -1.17
N ARG A 86 -3.95 2.46 -0.77
CA ARG A 86 -2.83 3.09 -1.50
C ARG A 86 -2.65 2.50 -2.90
N ALA A 87 -2.80 1.17 -3.05
CA ALA A 87 -2.73 0.53 -4.36
C ALA A 87 -3.82 1.05 -5.31
N ARG A 88 -5.04 1.27 -4.80
CA ARG A 88 -6.13 1.87 -5.58
C ARG A 88 -5.88 3.34 -5.92
N GLU A 89 -5.26 4.11 -5.03
CA GLU A 89 -4.82 5.50 -5.33
C GLU A 89 -3.84 5.53 -6.50
N LEU A 90 -2.92 4.55 -6.58
CA LEU A 90 -1.91 4.44 -7.64
C LEU A 90 -2.47 3.96 -9.00
N GLN A 91 -3.70 3.45 -9.04
CA GLN A 91 -4.34 2.94 -10.25
C GLN A 91 -5.19 4.01 -10.97
N LYS A 92 -5.41 5.15 -10.33
CA LYS A 92 -6.10 6.30 -10.90
C LYS A 92 -5.12 7.22 -11.59
#